data_AF-A0AAE1PX75-F1
#
_entry.id   AF-A0AAE1PX75-F1
#
_cell.length_a   1.000
_cell.length_b   1.000
_cell.length_c   1.000
_cell.angle_alpha   90.00
_cell.angle_beta   90.00
_cell.angle_gamma   90.00
#
_symmetry.space_group_name_H-M   'P 1'
#
loop_
_entity.id
_entity.type
_entity.pdbx_description
1 polymer ?
#
loop_
_entity_poly.entity_id
_entity_poly.type
_entity_poly.pdbx_seq_one_letter_code
_entity_poly.pdbx_strand_id
1 'polypeptide(L)'
;MHHDIIRAFMAKLDLWKCRIRQGNTASFRNLDSALVHSNLDSELNKQIITHLNDMKAEFIRYFPDIKDKHEAWKFIRNPFHIEVADVADEVQKEFLELKFNSIAKEDLNNLDLETFWVKYLSAPVSRPQCMTNPWVVEISVRV
;
A
#
# COMPACT_ATOMS: atom_id res chain seq x y z
N MET A 1 0.17 4.44 7.78
CA MET A 1 -1.11 5.19 7.71
C MET A 1 -1.16 6.16 6.54
N HIS A 2 -0.15 7.01 6.31
CA HIS A 2 -0.17 8.01 5.23
C HIS A 2 -0.23 7.41 3.81
N HIS A 3 0.49 6.32 3.53
CA HIS A 3 0.44 5.66 2.21
C HIS A 3 -0.94 5.12 1.84
N ASP A 4 -1.72 4.62 2.81
CA ASP A 4 -3.07 4.09 2.55
C ASP A 4 -4.02 5.21 2.12
N ILE A 5 -3.91 6.37 2.78
CA ILE A 5 -4.70 7.57 2.47
C ILE A 5 -4.34 8.07 1.06
N ILE A 6 -3.05 8.14 0.73
CA ILE A 6 -2.59 8.59 -0.59
C ILE A 6 -3.04 7.60 -1.68
N ARG A 7 -2.89 6.29 -1.45
CA ARG A 7 -3.39 5.25 -2.37
C ARG A 7 -4.89 5.35 -2.58
N ALA A 8 -5.66 5.52 -1.51
CA ALA A 8 -7.11 5.68 -1.59
C ALA A 8 -7.48 6.93 -2.41
N PHE A 9 -6.74 8.02 -2.23
CA PHE A 9 -6.94 9.23 -3.03
C PHE A 9 -6.61 9.01 -4.51
N MET A 10 -5.45 8.40 -4.83
CA MET A 10 -5.09 8.05 -6.20
C MET A 10 -6.12 7.13 -6.87
N ALA A 11 -6.69 6.16 -6.13
CA ALA A 11 -7.78 5.31 -6.61
C ALA A 11 -9.07 6.10 -6.88
N LYS A 12 -9.37 7.13 -6.06
CA LYS A 12 -10.47 8.07 -6.34
C LYS A 12 -10.23 8.82 -7.66
N LEU A 13 -8.99 9.22 -7.97
CA LEU A 13 -8.68 9.89 -9.25
C LEU A 13 -8.99 8.98 -10.44
N ASP A 14 -8.62 7.70 -10.36
CA ASP A 14 -8.95 6.71 -11.39
C ASP A 14 -10.47 6.53 -11.53
N LEU A 15 -11.18 6.44 -10.40
CA LEU A 15 -12.65 6.34 -10.39
C LEU A 15 -13.31 7.56 -11.03
N TRP A 16 -12.88 8.77 -10.66
CA TRP A 16 -13.43 10.01 -11.21
C TRP A 16 -13.15 10.13 -12.70
N LYS A 17 -11.96 9.74 -13.15
CA LYS A 17 -11.62 9.66 -14.58
C LYS A 17 -12.53 8.69 -15.33
N CYS A 18 -12.83 7.51 -14.78
CA CYS A 18 -13.79 6.58 -15.36
C CYS A 18 -15.21 7.16 -15.44
N ARG A 19 -15.66 7.86 -14.40
CA ARG A 19 -16.97 8.53 -14.37
C ARG A 19 -17.06 9.63 -15.42
N ILE A 20 -16.05 10.47 -15.55
CA ILE A 20 -16.00 11.55 -16.54
C ILE A 20 -16.06 11.00 -17.98
N ARG A 21 -15.39 9.88 -18.26
CA ARG A 21 -15.51 9.20 -19.57
C ARG A 21 -16.93 8.72 -19.90
N GLN A 22 -17.73 8.46 -18.88
CA GLN A 22 -19.14 8.07 -19.00
C GLN A 22 -20.09 9.28 -18.96
N GLY A 23 -19.57 10.51 -18.96
CA GLY A 23 -20.36 11.74 -18.81
C GLY A 23 -20.90 11.96 -17.39
N ASN A 24 -20.45 11.18 -16.40
CA ASN A 24 -20.92 11.29 -15.03
C ASN A 24 -20.07 12.29 -14.23
N THR A 25 -20.69 13.42 -13.86
CA THR A 25 -20.07 14.54 -13.15
C THR A 25 -20.36 14.57 -11.65
N ALA A 26 -21.08 13.59 -11.10
CA ALA A 26 -21.52 13.57 -9.70
C ALA A 26 -20.37 13.62 -8.67
N SER A 27 -19.13 13.34 -9.10
CA SER A 27 -17.94 13.45 -8.25
C SER A 27 -17.50 14.90 -8.01
N PHE A 28 -18.01 15.85 -8.80
CA PHE A 28 -17.65 17.26 -8.79
C PHE A 28 -18.92 18.12 -8.67
N ARG A 29 -19.41 18.32 -7.44
CA ARG A 29 -20.70 19.01 -7.18
C ARG A 29 -20.89 20.33 -7.93
N ASN A 30 -19.85 21.17 -7.99
CA ASN A 30 -19.94 22.47 -8.67
C ASN A 30 -20.04 22.32 -10.19
N LEU A 31 -19.29 21.37 -10.77
CA LEU A 31 -19.37 21.06 -12.19
C LEU A 31 -20.72 20.45 -12.55
N ASP A 32 -21.19 19.50 -11.72
CA ASP A 32 -22.49 18.86 -11.86
C ASP A 32 -23.63 19.89 -11.84
N SER A 33 -23.58 20.83 -10.89
CA SER A 33 -24.54 21.94 -10.80
C SER A 33 -24.46 22.90 -11.98
N ALA A 34 -23.28 23.11 -12.57
CA ALA A 34 -23.11 24.00 -13.73
C ALA A 34 -23.65 23.37 -15.02
N LEU A 35 -23.73 22.03 -15.08
CA LEU A 35 -24.17 21.25 -16.23
C LEU A 35 -25.64 20.81 -16.15
N VAL A 36 -26.43 21.35 -15.21
CA VAL A 36 -27.87 21.00 -15.06
C VAL A 36 -28.67 21.19 -16.36
N HIS A 37 -28.23 22.12 -17.22
CA HIS A 37 -28.89 22.45 -18.49
C HIS A 37 -28.05 22.13 -19.73
N SER A 38 -26.88 21.48 -19.58
CA SER A 38 -25.97 21.21 -20.69
C SER A 38 -25.17 19.92 -20.47
N ASN A 39 -24.85 19.22 -21.55
CA ASN A 39 -24.00 18.03 -21.46
C ASN A 39 -22.53 18.42 -21.34
N LEU A 40 -21.75 17.50 -20.77
CA LEU A 40 -20.30 17.65 -20.71
C LEU A 40 -19.72 17.62 -22.14
N ASP A 41 -19.20 18.76 -22.58
CA ASP A 41 -18.54 18.87 -23.88
C ASP A 41 -17.27 18.00 -23.97
N SER A 42 -16.95 17.54 -25.18
CA SER A 42 -15.80 16.67 -25.45
C SER A 42 -14.47 17.33 -25.06
N GLU A 43 -14.31 18.63 -25.28
CA GLU A 43 -13.06 19.33 -24.96
C GLU A 43 -12.90 19.51 -23.45
N LEU A 44 -13.97 19.91 -22.76
CA LEU A 44 -13.98 19.99 -21.30
C LEU A 44 -13.71 18.62 -20.66
N ASN A 45 -14.29 17.55 -21.21
CA ASN A 45 -14.04 16.17 -20.78
C ASN A 45 -12.54 15.82 -20.82
N LYS A 46 -11.88 16.11 -21.96
CA LYS A 46 -10.44 15.89 -22.12
C LYS A 46 -9.63 16.68 -21.11
N GLN A 47 -9.95 17.96 -20.90
CA GLN A 47 -9.24 18.82 -19.94
C GLN A 47 -9.32 18.28 -18.51
N ILE A 48 -10.50 17.83 -18.07
CA ILE A 48 -10.68 17.23 -16.74
C ILE A 48 -9.86 15.94 -16.64
N ILE A 49 -9.90 15.07 -17.65
CA ILE A 49 -9.12 13.82 -17.65
C ILE A 49 -7.62 14.11 -17.60
N THR A 50 -7.13 15.08 -18.37
CA THR A 50 -5.72 15.50 -18.35
C THR A 50 -5.33 15.97 -16.96
N HIS A 51 -6.11 16.88 -16.36
CA HIS A 51 -5.82 17.38 -15.02
C HIS A 51 -5.80 16.28 -13.95
N LEU A 52 -6.71 15.31 -14.02
CA LEU A 52 -6.71 14.15 -13.12
C LEU A 52 -5.46 13.27 -13.28
N ASN A 53 -4.98 13.10 -14.51
CA ASN A 53 -3.74 12.36 -14.77
C ASN A 53 -2.53 13.11 -14.23
N ASP A 54 -2.44 14.42 -14.48
CA ASP A 54 -1.32 15.26 -14.02
C ASP A 54 -1.26 15.27 -12.49
N MET A 55 -2.40 15.44 -11.81
CA MET A 55 -2.45 15.38 -10.36
C MET A 55 -2.02 14.00 -9.84
N LYS A 56 -2.43 12.90 -10.50
CA LYS A 56 -1.97 11.56 -10.13
C LYS A 56 -0.46 11.39 -10.35
N ALA A 57 0.08 11.92 -11.43
CA ALA A 57 1.51 11.89 -11.72
C ALA A 57 2.31 12.64 -10.66
N GLU A 58 1.81 13.77 -10.18
CA GLU A 58 2.41 14.52 -9.08
C GLU A 58 2.42 13.71 -7.78
N PHE A 59 1.34 13.00 -7.44
CA PHE A 59 1.35 12.10 -6.28
C PHE A 59 2.42 11.00 -6.41
N ILE A 60 2.61 10.43 -7.59
CA ILE A 60 3.67 9.43 -7.83
C ILE A 60 5.06 10.08 -7.69
N ARG A 61 5.23 11.31 -8.19
CA ARG A 61 6.49 12.05 -8.11
C ARG A 61 6.87 12.40 -6.67
N TYR A 62 5.90 12.83 -5.86
CA TYR A 62 6.12 13.18 -4.45
C TYR A 62 6.29 11.95 -3.55
N PHE A 63 5.67 10.82 -3.88
CA PHE A 63 5.69 9.58 -3.11
C PHE A 63 6.15 8.40 -3.97
N PRO A 64 7.44 8.34 -4.36
CA PRO A 64 7.93 7.33 -5.30
C PRO A 64 7.80 5.90 -4.74
N ASP A 65 7.92 5.74 -3.43
CA ASP A 65 7.88 4.46 -2.71
C ASP A 65 6.45 3.92 -2.48
N ILE A 66 5.41 4.62 -2.93
CA ILE A 66 4.01 4.24 -2.69
C ILE A 66 3.61 2.92 -3.35
N LYS A 67 4.34 2.50 -4.38
CA LYS A 67 4.16 1.21 -5.07
C LYS A 67 5.15 0.16 -4.58
N ASP A 68 6.42 0.54 -4.46
CA ASP A 68 7.52 -0.41 -4.35
C ASP A 68 7.52 -1.12 -2.99
N LYS A 69 7.20 -0.40 -1.90
CA LYS A 69 7.26 -0.97 -0.55
C LYS A 69 5.98 -1.60 -0.04
N HIS A 70 4.91 -1.64 -0.84
CA HIS A 70 3.57 -1.97 -0.34
C HIS A 70 3.46 -3.36 0.32
N GLU A 71 4.09 -4.38 -0.27
CA GLU A 71 4.05 -5.74 0.29
C GLU A 71 4.92 -5.87 1.54
N ALA A 72 6.11 -5.25 1.56
CA ALA A 72 6.94 -5.16 2.76
C ALA A 72 6.21 -4.45 3.92
N TRP A 73 5.51 -3.36 3.62
CA TRP A 73 4.70 -2.64 4.62
C TRP A 73 3.52 -3.47 5.14
N LYS A 74 2.88 -4.28 4.29
CA LYS A 74 1.82 -5.19 4.74
C LYS A 74 2.37 -6.27 5.67
N PHE A 75 3.52 -6.86 5.34
CA PHE A 75 4.18 -7.84 6.20
C PHE A 75 4.50 -7.24 7.56
N ILE A 76 5.18 -6.08 7.58
CA ILE A 76 5.54 -5.39 8.82
C ILE A 76 4.30 -5.06 9.65
N ARG A 77 3.19 -4.65 9.01
CA ARG A 77 1.96 -4.27 9.72
C ARG A 77 1.18 -5.48 10.23
N ASN A 78 1.13 -6.55 9.44
CA ASN A 78 0.40 -7.76 9.77
C ASN A 78 0.98 -8.97 9.03
N PRO A 79 1.94 -9.70 9.63
CA PRO A 79 2.53 -10.87 9.00
C PRO A 79 1.54 -12.03 8.82
N PHE A 80 0.46 -12.08 9.58
CA PHE A 80 -0.49 -13.19 9.55
C PHE A 80 -1.35 -13.23 8.29
N HIS A 81 -1.49 -12.10 7.57
CA HIS A 81 -2.23 -12.01 6.30
C HIS A 81 -1.38 -12.21 5.05
N ILE A 82 -0.07 -12.44 5.18
CA ILE A 82 0.83 -12.67 4.04
C ILE A 82 0.86 -14.15 3.67
N GLU A 83 0.80 -14.47 2.38
CA GLU A 83 0.95 -15.85 1.91
C GLU A 83 2.40 -16.29 2.00
N VAL A 84 2.63 -17.55 2.35
CA VAL A 84 4.02 -18.08 2.47
C VAL A 84 4.79 -17.97 1.15
N ALA A 85 4.10 -18.08 0.01
CA ALA A 85 4.68 -17.94 -1.32
C ALA A 85 5.14 -16.51 -1.64
N ASP A 86 4.67 -15.50 -0.90
CA ASP A 86 5.08 -14.10 -1.06
C ASP A 86 6.34 -13.77 -0.23
N VAL A 87 6.87 -14.75 0.51
CA VAL A 87 8.05 -14.63 1.38
C VAL A 87 9.22 -15.38 0.75
N ALA A 88 10.43 -14.84 0.89
CA ALA A 88 11.66 -15.45 0.39
C ALA A 88 11.84 -16.89 0.92
N ASP A 89 12.21 -17.82 0.03
CA ASP A 89 12.28 -19.26 0.30
C ASP A 89 13.13 -19.60 1.53
N GLU A 90 14.18 -18.81 1.77
CA GLU A 90 15.13 -19.02 2.86
C GLU A 90 14.50 -18.87 4.25
N VAL A 91 13.41 -18.10 4.36
CA VAL A 91 12.76 -17.77 5.64
C VAL A 91 11.33 -18.29 5.74
N GLN A 92 10.81 -19.00 4.73
CA GLN A 92 9.43 -19.52 4.72
C GLN A 92 9.12 -20.43 5.91
N LYS A 93 10.08 -21.25 6.36
CA LYS A 93 9.89 -22.15 7.52
C LYS A 93 9.70 -21.38 8.82
N GLU A 94 10.59 -20.44 9.10
CA GLU A 94 10.53 -19.55 10.28
C GLU A 94 9.26 -18.69 10.23
N PHE A 95 8.90 -18.22 9.04
CA PHE A 95 7.65 -17.48 8.84
C PHE A 95 6.42 -18.34 9.13
N LEU A 96 6.39 -19.62 8.76
CA LEU A 96 5.28 -20.52 9.10
C LEU A 96 5.15 -20.72 10.62
N GLU A 97 6.27 -20.83 11.34
CA GLU A 97 6.26 -20.88 12.81
C GLU A 97 5.64 -19.61 13.40
N LEU A 98 6.02 -18.43 12.90
CA LEU A 98 5.41 -17.16 13.33
C LEU A 98 3.92 -17.08 12.95
N LYS A 99 3.55 -17.42 11.71
CA LYS A 99 2.20 -17.30 11.16
C LYS A 99 1.18 -18.15 11.91
N PHE A 100 1.59 -19.32 12.40
CA PHE A 100 0.72 -20.21 13.17
C PHE A 100 0.91 -20.11 14.69
N ASN A 101 1.70 -19.14 15.17
CA ASN A 101 1.86 -18.87 16.59
C ASN A 101 0.68 -18.03 17.12
N SER A 102 -0.24 -18.66 17.85
CA SER A 102 -1.42 -18.00 18.42
C SER A 102 -1.06 -16.92 19.44
N ILE A 103 0.03 -17.10 20.20
CA ILE A 103 0.50 -16.12 21.19
C ILE A 103 1.02 -14.88 20.46
N ALA A 104 1.80 -15.05 19.38
CA ALA A 104 2.26 -13.94 18.56
C ALA A 104 1.09 -13.16 17.95
N LYS A 105 0.04 -13.85 17.53
CA LYS A 105 -1.16 -13.20 16.98
C LYS A 105 -1.91 -12.37 18.03
N GLU A 106 -1.99 -12.87 19.26
CA GLU A 106 -2.55 -12.13 20.39
C GLU A 106 -1.68 -10.92 20.75
N ASP A 107 -0.37 -11.11 20.82
CA ASP A 107 0.60 -10.06 21.10
C ASP A 107 0.58 -8.94 20.07
N LEU A 108 0.39 -9.23 18.78
CA LEU A 108 0.25 -8.18 17.76
C LEU A 108 -0.95 -7.24 18.03
N ASN A 109 -2.01 -7.73 18.68
CA ASN A 109 -3.17 -6.92 19.04
C ASN A 109 -2.96 -6.14 20.35
N ASN A 110 -2.09 -6.65 21.23
CA ASN A 110 -1.90 -6.13 22.58
C ASN A 110 -0.66 -5.22 22.71
N LEU A 111 0.32 -5.40 21.82
CA LEU A 111 1.58 -4.65 21.80
C LEU A 111 1.57 -3.64 20.65
N ASP A 112 2.37 -2.58 20.79
CA ASP A 112 2.73 -1.77 19.63
C ASP A 112 3.65 -2.56 18.68
N LEU A 113 3.72 -2.08 17.43
CA LEU A 113 4.39 -2.79 16.35
C LEU A 113 5.90 -2.94 16.58
N GLU A 114 6.54 -1.94 17.19
CA GLU A 114 7.98 -1.97 17.47
C GLU A 114 8.28 -3.03 18.54
N THR A 115 7.54 -3.03 19.65
CA THR A 115 7.69 -4.02 20.72
C THR A 115 7.41 -5.44 20.23
N PHE A 116 6.38 -5.63 19.40
CA PHE A 116 6.09 -6.92 18.78
C PHE A 116 7.30 -7.45 17.99
N TRP A 117 7.83 -6.66 17.06
CA TRP A 117 8.94 -7.09 16.23
C TRP A 117 10.23 -7.27 17.02
N VAL A 118 10.50 -6.45 18.04
CA VAL A 118 11.63 -6.68 18.95
C VAL A 118 11.49 -8.04 19.63
N LYS A 119 10.30 -8.42 20.11
CA LYS A 119 10.07 -9.70 20.78
C LYS A 119 10.26 -10.91 19.85
N TYR A 120 9.75 -10.82 18.62
CA TYR A 120 9.68 -11.96 17.70
C TYR A 120 10.79 -12.00 16.64
N LEU A 121 11.59 -10.93 16.48
CA LEU A 121 12.80 -10.90 15.65
C LEU A 121 14.10 -10.80 16.46
N SER A 122 14.07 -10.36 17.74
CA SER A 122 15.29 -10.31 18.58
C SER A 122 15.52 -11.57 19.41
N ALA A 123 14.62 -12.56 19.36
CA ALA A 123 14.82 -13.82 20.09
C ALA A 123 15.90 -14.67 19.39
N PRO A 124 16.94 -15.15 20.10
CA PRO A 124 17.94 -16.06 19.54
C PRO A 124 17.35 -17.48 19.49
N VAL A 125 16.32 -17.69 18.68
CA VAL A 125 15.91 -19.05 18.32
C VAL A 125 16.70 -19.39 17.07
N SER A 126 17.84 -20.06 17.31
CA SER A 126 18.59 -20.81 16.30
C SER A 126 18.98 -20.01 15.06
N ARG A 127 19.86 -19.01 15.22
CA ARG A 127 20.47 -18.27 14.10
C ARG A 127 21.02 -19.27 13.05
N PRO A 128 20.41 -19.40 11.86
CA PRO A 128 21.07 -20.11 10.76
C PRO A 128 22.19 -19.20 10.26
N GLN A 129 23.34 -19.78 9.89
CA GLN A 129 24.53 -19.05 9.42
C GLN A 129 24.28 -18.18 8.17
N CYS A 130 23.08 -18.17 7.59
CA CYS A 130 22.69 -17.28 6.49
C CYS A 130 22.24 -15.88 6.96
N MET A 131 21.83 -15.68 8.23
CA MET A 131 21.40 -14.37 8.76
C MET A 131 22.52 -13.54 9.41
N THR A 132 23.77 -14.01 9.36
CA THR A 132 24.95 -13.14 9.65
C THR A 132 25.28 -12.21 8.50
N ASN A 133 24.53 -12.29 7.40
CA ASN A 133 24.80 -11.51 6.22
C ASN A 133 24.15 -10.12 6.37
N PRO A 134 24.87 -9.01 6.13
CA PRO A 134 24.35 -7.65 6.25
C PRO A 134 23.16 -7.32 5.34
N TRP A 135 22.61 -8.28 4.60
CA TRP A 135 21.57 -8.05 3.59
C TRP A 135 20.15 -7.95 4.18
N VAL A 136 19.97 -8.17 5.49
CA VAL A 136 18.69 -7.87 6.17
C VAL A 136 18.45 -6.36 6.28
N VAL A 137 19.49 -5.52 6.27
CA VAL A 137 19.30 -4.07 6.01
C VAL A 137 18.98 -3.78 4.53
N GLU A 138 19.18 -4.73 3.62
CA GLU A 138 18.90 -4.56 2.20
C GLU A 138 17.47 -4.92 1.79
N ILE A 139 16.67 -5.58 2.63
CA ILE A 139 15.20 -5.59 2.46
C ILE A 139 14.61 -4.17 2.59
N SER A 140 15.37 -3.22 3.16
CA SER A 140 15.03 -1.79 3.17
C SER A 140 15.50 -1.03 1.92
N VAL A 141 16.36 -1.63 1.07
CA VAL A 141 17.03 -0.95 -0.06
C VAL A 141 16.83 -1.65 -1.42
N ARG A 142 16.31 -2.89 -1.45
CA ARG A 142 15.88 -3.59 -2.67
C ARG A 142 14.47 -4.19 -2.58
N VAL A 143 13.57 -3.45 -1.92
CA VAL A 143 12.11 -3.50 -2.10
C VAL A 143 11.58 -2.08 -2.08
#